data_AF-A0A848ELL3-F1
#
_entry.id   AF-A0A848ELL3-F1
#
_cell.length_a   1.000
_cell.length_b   1.000
_cell.length_c   1.000
_cell.angle_alpha   90.00
_cell.angle_beta   90.00
_cell.angle_gamma   90.00
#
_symmetry.space_group_name_H-M   'P 1'
#
loop_
_entity.id
_entity.type
_entity.pdbx_description
1 polymer ?
#
loop_
_entity_poly.entity_id
_entity_poly.type
_entity_poly.pdbx_seq_one_letter_code
_entity_poly.pdbx_strand_id
1 'polypeptide(L)' 'MEPQGRFLGLPYDIRRPSLERFKARFWNPEDERVLTPMAFGWGYAINLHAASSRIMSMLGE' A
#
# COMPACT_ATOMS: atom_id res chain seq x y z
N MET A 1 -7.79 -4.86 3.80
CA MET A 1 -8.64 -4.90 2.59
C MET A 1 -7.90 -5.59 1.46
N GLU A 2 -8.49 -6.62 0.86
CA GLU A 2 -7.89 -7.33 -0.28
C GLU A 2 -8.19 -6.62 -1.61
N PRO A 3 -7.29 -6.71 -2.61
CA PRO A 3 -7.54 -6.22 -3.97
C PRO A 3 -8.63 -7.05 -4.67
N GLN A 4 -9.21 -6.55 -5.75
CA GLN A 4 -10.27 -7.28 -6.49
C GLN A 4 -9.74 -8.48 -7.25
N GLY A 5 -8.49 -8.44 -7.70
CA GLY A 5 -7.87 -9.52 -8.44
C GLY A 5 -6.43 -9.21 -8.78
N ARG A 6 -5.85 -10.06 -9.62
CA ARG A 6 -4.52 -9.86 -10.21
C ARG A 6 -4.62 -9.88 -11.72
N PHE A 7 -3.90 -8.97 -12.38
CA PHE A 7 -3.74 -8.92 -13.82
C PHE A 7 -2.25 -8.85 -14.14
N LEU A 8 -1.78 -9.78 -14.98
CA LEU A 8 -0.35 -9.97 -15.28
C LEU A 8 0.52 -10.11 -14.01
N GLY A 9 -0.01 -10.79 -12.98
CA GLY A 9 0.69 -11.01 -11.70
C GLY A 9 0.65 -9.83 -10.72
N LEU A 10 0.18 -8.65 -11.16
CA LEU A 10 0.06 -7.46 -10.31
C LEU A 10 -1.39 -7.28 -9.80
N PRO A 11 -1.59 -6.81 -8.56
CA PRO A 11 -2.93 -6.60 -8.05
C PRO A 11 -3.61 -5.43 -8.76
N TYR A 12 -4.94 -5.48 -8.89
CA TYR A 12 -5.72 -4.36 -9.41
C TYR A 12 -7.02 -4.16 -8.63
N ASP A 13 -7.53 -2.94 -8.71
CA ASP A 13 -8.78 -2.52 -8.07
C ASP A 13 -9.46 -1.40 -8.86
N ILE A 14 -10.58 -1.69 -9.50
CA ILE A 14 -11.44 -0.73 -10.23
C ILE A 14 -12.63 -0.20 -9.39
N ARG A 15 -12.72 -0.49 -8.08
CA ARG A 15 -13.81 0.02 -7.22
C ARG A 15 -13.66 1.54 -7.06
N ARG A 16 -14.77 2.27 -6.97
CA ARG A 16 -14.79 3.74 -6.83
C ARG A 16 -13.77 4.27 -5.81
N PRO A 17 -12.78 5.09 -6.21
CA PRO A 17 -11.75 5.59 -5.29
C PRO A 17 -12.38 6.28 -4.08
N SER A 18 -11.80 6.05 -2.90
CA SER A 18 -12.21 6.73 -1.66
C SER A 18 -10.98 7.20 -0.91
N LEU A 19 -11.09 8.37 -0.27
CA LEU A 19 -9.99 8.95 0.51
C LEU A 19 -9.55 8.02 1.64
N GLU A 20 -10.50 7.37 2.31
CA GLU A 20 -10.22 6.37 3.35
C GLU A 20 -9.34 5.23 2.82
N ARG A 21 -9.63 4.75 1.60
CA ARG A 21 -8.86 3.66 1.00
C ARG A 21 -7.50 4.13 0.52
N PHE A 22 -7.38 5.35 0.00
CA PHE A 22 -6.06 5.95 -0.28
C PHE A 22 -5.23 6.07 0.99
N LYS A 23 -5.79 6.64 2.07
CA LYS A 23 -5.11 6.72 3.37
C LYS A 23 -4.68 5.34 3.85
N ALA A 24 -5.56 4.34 3.82
CA ALA A 24 -5.24 2.98 4.24
C ALA A 24 -4.16 2.26 3.39
N ARG A 25 -3.91 2.67 2.15
CA ARG A 25 -2.86 2.08 1.30
C ARG A 25 -1.53 2.83 1.36
N PHE A 26 -1.58 4.16 1.45
CA PHE A 26 -0.40 5.02 1.39
C PHE A 26 0.11 5.43 2.78
N TRP A 27 -0.74 5.38 3.81
CA TRP A 27 -0.40 5.76 5.18
C TRP A 27 -1.19 4.93 6.19
N ASN A 28 -0.72 3.72 6.47
CA ASN A 28 -1.31 2.84 7.48
C ASN A 28 -0.25 2.40 8.51
N PRO A 29 -0.26 2.98 9.73
CA PRO A 29 0.64 2.57 10.79
C PRO A 29 0.49 1.11 11.23
N GLU A 30 -0.67 0.51 11.03
CA GLU A 30 -0.97 -0.87 11.42
C GLU A 30 -0.55 -1.90 10.35
N ASP A 31 -0.14 -1.45 9.16
CA ASP A 31 0.31 -2.34 8.08
C ASP A 31 1.82 -2.19 7.90
N GLU A 32 2.58 -3.21 8.30
CA GLU A 32 4.05 -3.21 8.23
C GLU A 32 4.58 -3.39 6.80
N ARG A 33 3.72 -3.64 5.82
CA ARG A 33 4.13 -3.80 4.42
C ARG A 33 4.44 -2.46 3.79
N VAL A 34 5.63 -2.33 3.22
CA VAL A 34 6.03 -1.16 2.41
C VAL A 34 5.22 -1.09 1.11
N LEU A 35 5.00 -2.23 0.46
CA LEU A 35 4.19 -2.32 -0.75
C LEU A 35 2.79 -2.84 -0.42
N THR A 36 1.78 -2.04 -0.71
CA THR A 36 0.37 -2.43 -0.53
C THR A 36 -0.34 -2.46 -1.89
N PRO A 37 -1.38 -3.29 -2.09
CA PRO A 37 -2.16 -3.23 -3.31
C PRO A 37 -2.77 -1.83 -3.54
N MET A 38 -2.76 -1.35 -4.77
CA MET A 38 -3.24 0.00 -5.10
C MET A 38 -4.71 0.21 -4.68
N ALA A 39 -5.03 1.42 -4.20
CA ALA A 39 -6.39 1.77 -3.78
C ALA A 39 -7.36 1.86 -4.98
N PHE A 40 -6.86 2.23 -6.15
CA PHE A 40 -7.58 2.25 -7.41
C PHE A 40 -6.59 2.17 -8.57
N GLY A 41 -6.81 1.30 -9.55
CA GLY A 41 -5.92 1.07 -10.69
C GLY A 41 -5.21 -0.28 -10.64
N TRP A 42 -3.98 -0.33 -11.15
CA TRP A 42 -3.19 -1.55 -11.34
C TRP A 42 -1.79 -1.38 -10.71
N GLY A 43 -1.34 -2.37 -9.95
CA GLY A 43 -0.05 -2.39 -9.28
C GLY A 43 -0.10 -2.14 -7.77
N TYR A 44 1.02 -1.65 -7.23
CA TYR A 44 1.21 -1.41 -5.81
C TYR A 44 1.24 0.09 -5.49
N ALA A 45 0.77 0.43 -4.29
CA ALA A 45 1.03 1.69 -3.60
C ALA A 45 2.17 1.50 -2.59
N ILE A 46 2.75 2.62 -2.15
CA ILE A 46 3.79 2.63 -1.13
C ILE A 46 3.18 3.13 0.18
N ASN A 47 3.24 2.30 1.23
CA ASN A 47 2.91 2.74 2.58
C ASN A 47 4.11 3.50 3.15
N LEU A 48 4.01 4.82 3.17
CA LEU A 48 5.09 5.71 3.59
C LEU A 48 5.46 5.54 5.06
N HIS A 49 4.50 5.14 5.91
CA HIS A 49 4.76 4.88 7.32
C HIS A 49 5.68 3.65 7.51
N ALA A 50 5.35 2.55 6.83
CA ALA A 50 6.17 1.34 6.87
C ALA A 50 7.54 1.60 6.22
N ALA A 51 7.58 2.37 5.13
CA ALA A 51 8.82 2.74 4.46
C ALA A 51 9.76 3.55 5.37
N SER A 52 9.22 4.57 6.05
CA SER A 52 10.01 5.41 6.96
C SER A 52 10.48 4.65 8.18
N SER A 53 9.62 3.80 8.77
CA SER A 53 10.00 2.93 9.89
C SER A 53 11.14 1.98 9.50
N ARG A 54 11.07 1.39 8.31
CA ARG A 54 12.14 0.52 7.79
C ARG A 54 13.45 1.28 7.58
N ILE A 55 13.41 2.46 6.97
CA ILE A 55 14.60 3.30 6.77
C ILE A 55 15.22 3.68 8.11
N MET A 56 14.39 4.11 9.08
CA MET A 56 14.85 4.46 10.41
C MET A 56 15.53 3.28 11.11
N SER A 57 14.97 2.07 10.98
CA SER A 57 15.59 0.87 11.55
C SER A 57 16.97 0.57 10.96
N MET A 58 17.22 0.90 9.69
CA MET A 58 18.52 0.69 9.03
C MET A 58 19.55 1.76 9.40
N LEU A 59 19.11 2.98 9.73
CA LEU A 59 19.98 4.09 10.11
C LEU A 59 20.36 4.07 11.60
N GLY A 60 19.64 3.30 12.40
CA GLY A 60 19.89 3.13 13.83
C GLY A 60 20.81 1.95 14.18
N GLU A 61 21.32 1.23 13.18
CA GLU A 61 22.34 0.17 13.33
C GLU A 61 23.77 0.69 13.08
#